data_AF-A0ABD0RPJ0-F1
#
_entry.id   AF-A0ABD0RPJ0-F1
#
_cell.length_a   1.000
_cell.length_b   1.000
_cell.length_c   1.000
_cell.angle_alpha   90.00
_cell.angle_beta   90.00
_cell.angle_gamma   90.00
#
_symmetry.space_group_name_H-M   'P 1'
#
loop_
_entity.id
_entity.type
_entity.pdbx_description
1 polymer ?
#
loop_
_entity_poly.entity_id
_entity_poly.type
_entity_poly.pdbx_seq_one_letter_code
_entity_poly.pdbx_strand_id
1 'polypeptide(L)' 'INIDHSTKVAIEKNILKPTTSCFDVAQNKIYGLMKRDCYPRFLTSDIYLTLTKRAGPPTMTRRRSRSFVFNERPEGTAAW' A
#
# COMPACT_ATOMS: atom_id res chain seq x y z
N ILE A 1 7.17 -0.61 -12.02
CA ILE A 1 6.83 -1.75 -11.13
C ILE A 1 8.10 -2.56 -10.91
N ASN A 2 8.43 -2.98 -9.69
CA ASN A 2 9.63 -3.77 -9.44
C ASN A 2 9.38 -5.23 -9.86
N ILE A 3 10.00 -5.66 -10.96
CA ILE A 3 9.83 -6.98 -11.56
C ILE A 3 11.24 -7.50 -11.91
N ASP A 4 11.51 -8.76 -11.61
CA ASP A 4 12.79 -9.39 -11.88
C ASP A 4 13.07 -9.53 -13.38
N HIS A 5 14.36 -9.53 -13.74
CA HIS A 5 14.81 -9.58 -15.13
C HIS A 5 14.21 -10.75 -15.92
N SER A 6 14.09 -11.93 -15.30
CA SER A 6 13.55 -13.12 -15.98
C SER A 6 12.11 -12.92 -16.45
N THR A 7 11.27 -12.31 -15.61
CA THR A 7 9.88 -11.99 -15.95
C THR A 7 9.79 -10.91 -17.04
N LYS A 8 10.67 -9.92 -17.00
CA LYS A 8 10.74 -8.86 -18.03
C LYS A 8 11.00 -9.47 -19.41
N VAL A 9 11.99 -10.35 -19.51
CA VAL A 9 12.34 -11.04 -20.77
C VAL A 9 11.18 -11.93 -21.26
N ALA A 10 10.47 -12.60 -20.35
CA ALA A 10 9.31 -13.41 -20.72
C ALA A 10 8.19 -12.55 -21.34
N ILE A 11 7.91 -11.39 -20.74
CA ILE A 11 6.93 -10.42 -21.28
C ILE A 11 7.38 -9.88 -22.64
N GLU A 12 8.66 -9.50 -22.78
CA GLU A 12 9.20 -9.00 -24.05
C GLU A 12 9.05 -10.00 -25.19
N LYS A 13 9.10 -11.31 -24.91
CA LYS A 13 8.83 -12.36 -25.91
C LYS A 13 7.33 -12.50 -26.19
N ASN A 14 6.50 -12.52 -25.15
CA ASN A 14 5.05 -12.71 -25.28
C ASN A 14 4.38 -11.52 -25.98
N ILE A 15 4.91 -10.30 -25.80
CA ILE A 15 4.31 -9.10 -26.39
C ILE A 15 4.47 -9.03 -27.91
N LEU A 16 5.39 -9.81 -28.48
CA LEU A 16 5.53 -9.95 -29.94
C LEU A 16 4.30 -10.60 -30.58
N LYS A 17 3.54 -11.39 -29.81
CA LYS A 17 2.25 -11.96 -30.20
C LYS A 17 1.29 -11.82 -29.02
N PRO A 18 0.65 -10.65 -28.86
CA PRO A 18 -0.15 -10.35 -27.68
C PRO A 18 -1.26 -11.38 -27.47
N THR A 19 -1.26 -11.99 -26.29
CA THR A 19 -2.35 -12.82 -25.77
C THR A 19 -2.87 -12.21 -24.48
N THR A 20 -4.06 -12.63 -24.04
CA THR A 20 -4.60 -12.24 -22.73
C THR A 20 -3.70 -12.67 -21.56
N SER A 21 -2.88 -13.71 -21.76
CA SER A 21 -1.96 -14.26 -20.76
C SER A 21 -0.56 -13.65 -20.76
N CYS A 22 -0.30 -12.65 -21.62
CA CYS A 22 1.02 -12.08 -21.83
C CYS A 22 1.69 -11.57 -20.54
N PHE A 23 0.87 -11.11 -19.59
CA PHE A 23 1.32 -10.50 -18.33
C PHE A 23 1.01 -11.34 -17.08
N ASP A 24 0.45 -12.54 -17.20
CA ASP A 24 -0.03 -13.34 -16.06
C ASP A 24 1.07 -13.56 -15.00
N VAL A 25 2.29 -13.84 -15.46
CA VAL A 25 3.45 -14.09 -14.58
C VAL A 25 3.81 -12.83 -13.78
N ALA A 26 3.84 -11.66 -14.43
CA ALA A 26 4.11 -10.41 -13.73
C ALA A 26 2.96 -10.02 -12.81
N GLN A 27 1.72 -10.19 -13.25
CA GLN A 27 0.53 -9.89 -12.45
C GLN A 27 0.54 -10.69 -11.16
N ASN A 28 0.79 -12.01 -11.23
CA ASN A 28 0.88 -12.88 -10.07
C ASN A 28 1.99 -12.45 -9.10
N LYS A 29 3.18 -12.08 -9.62
CA LYS A 29 4.30 -11.60 -8.80
C LYS A 29 3.96 -10.29 -8.09
N ILE A 30 3.44 -9.30 -8.80
CA ILE A 30 3.08 -7.99 -8.24
C ILE A 30 1.94 -8.14 -7.24
N TYR A 31 0.91 -8.92 -7.56
CA TYR A 31 -0.18 -9.21 -6.63
C TYR A 31 0.35 -9.85 -5.33
N GLY A 32 1.22 -10.87 -5.43
CA GLY A 32 1.83 -11.50 -4.26
C GLY A 32 2.72 -10.56 -3.44
N LEU A 33 3.37 -9.59 -4.08
CA LEU A 33 4.14 -8.55 -3.40
C LEU A 33 3.22 -7.57 -2.67
N MET A 34 2.20 -7.06 -3.37
CA MET A 34 1.20 -6.16 -2.79
C MET A 34 0.48 -6.81 -1.62
N LYS A 35 0.07 -8.08 -1.74
CA LYS A 35 -0.60 -8.82 -0.67
C LYS A 35 0.24 -8.93 0.60
N ARG A 36 1.57 -9.04 0.47
CA ARG A 36 2.49 -9.20 1.62
C ARG A 36 2.89 -7.87 2.25
N ASP A 37 3.10 -6.82 1.46
CA ASP A 37 3.66 -5.56 1.96
C ASP A 37 2.67 -4.39 1.93
N CYS A 38 1.99 -4.15 0.81
CA CYS A 38 1.09 -3.01 0.67
C CYS A 38 -0.25 -3.24 1.39
N TYR A 39 -0.79 -4.46 1.31
CA TYR A 39 -2.14 -4.77 1.78
C TYR A 39 -2.27 -4.66 3.31
N PRO A 40 -1.35 -5.21 4.15
CA PRO A 40 -1.44 -5.02 5.59
C PRO A 40 -1.33 -3.54 5.99
N ARG A 41 -0.43 -2.79 5.35
CA ARG A 41 -0.27 -1.34 5.58
C ARG A 41 -1.51 -0.55 5.18
N PHE A 42 -2.15 -0.92 4.07
CA PHE A 42 -3.41 -0.31 3.63
C PHE A 42 -4.52 -0.53 4.65
N LEU A 43 -4.69 -1.73 5.19
CA LEU A 43 -5.72 -2.02 6.21
C LEU A 43 -5.52 -1.24 7.52
N THR A 44 -4.29 -0.82 7.82
CA THR A 44 -3.97 0.04 8.97
C THR A 44 -3.91 1.53 8.64
N SER A 45 -4.04 1.90 7.37
CA SER A 45 -3.94 3.30 6.94
C SER A 45 -5.22 4.07 7.21
N ASP A 46 -5.09 5.38 7.43
CA ASP A 46 -6.23 6.28 7.64
C ASP A 46 -7.23 6.20 6.48
N ILE A 47 -6.75 6.07 5.24
CA ILE A 47 -7.59 5.94 4.05
C ILE A 47 -8.62 4.82 4.23
N TYR A 48 -8.16 3.62 4.62
CA TYR A 48 -9.04 2.47 4.80
C TYR A 48 -9.94 2.60 6.05
N LEU A 49 -9.38 3.12 7.14
CA LEU A 49 -10.08 3.28 8.41
C LEU A 49 -11.21 4.31 8.32
N THR A 50 -10.94 5.46 7.70
CA THR A 50 -11.94 6.50 7.40
C THR A 50 -13.05 5.95 6.50
N LEU A 51 -12.71 5.21 5.43
CA LEU A 51 -13.70 4.58 4.55
C LEU A 51 -14.59 3.57 5.29
N THR A 52 -14.02 2.85 6.26
CA THR A 52 -14.74 1.80 7.00
C THR A 52 -15.45 2.28 8.26
N LYS A 53 -15.49 3.60 8.52
CA LYS A 53 -16.06 4.24 9.74
C LYS A 53 -15.49 3.70 11.06
N ARG A 54 -14.39 2.96 10.99
CA ARG A 54 -13.59 2.58 12.14
C ARG A 54 -12.56 3.67 12.30
N ALA A 55 -12.79 4.64 13.18
CA ALA A 55 -11.70 5.50 13.62
C ALA A 55 -10.64 4.57 14.22
N GLY A 56 -9.58 4.27 13.45
CA GLY A 56 -8.50 3.45 13.96
C GLY A 56 -7.81 4.17 15.10
N PRO A 57 -7.11 3.44 15.98
CA PRO A 57 -6.28 4.08 16.99
C PRO A 57 -5.29 5.04 16.30
N PRO A 58 -5.00 6.21 16.89
CA PRO A 58 -4.13 7.21 16.28
C PRO A 58 -2.80 6.57 15.89
N THR A 59 -2.52 6.51 14.59
CA THR A 59 -1.27 5.91 14.10
C THR A 59 -0.12 6.85 14.43
N MET A 60 0.67 6.49 15.44
CA MET A 60 1.91 7.19 15.75
C MET A 60 2.94 6.91 14.63
N THR A 61 2.92 7.72 13.57
CA THR A 61 3.93 7.64 12.51
C THR A 61 5.25 8.19 13.07
N ARG A 62 6.13 7.30 13.51
CA ARG A 62 7.47 7.68 13.97
C ARG A 62 8.29 8.12 12.76
N ARG A 63 8.22 9.41 12.42
CA ARG A 63 9.12 10.05 11.47
C ARG A 63 10.53 9.95 12.05
N ARG A 64 11.41 9.21 11.36
CA ARG A 64 12.76 8.78 11.79
C ARG A 64 13.71 9.92 12.23
N SER A 65 13.31 11.19 12.12
CA SER A 65 14.14 12.37 12.37
C SER A 65 13.60 13.37 13.40
N ARG A 66 12.54 13.06 14.16
CA ARG A 66 12.03 14.00 15.19
C ARG A 66 11.86 13.34 16.55
N SER A 67 12.65 13.80 17.51
CA SER A 67 12.63 13.49 18.95
C SER A 67 11.45 14.14 19.70
N PHE A 68 10.33 14.44 19.04
CA PHE A 68 9.13 14.98 19.69
C PHE A 68 7.89 14.25 19.18
N VAL A 69 7.20 13.58 20.11
CA VAL A 69 5.89 12.97 19.87
C VAL A 69 4.88 14.12 19.75
N PHE A 70 4.38 14.35 18.54
CA PHE A 70 3.24 15.24 18.32
C PHE A 70 1.97 14.39 18.39
N ASN A 71 1.22 14.55 19.47
CA ASN A 71 -0.11 13.95 19.61
C ASN A 71 -1.13 15.00 19.13
N GLU A 72 -1.75 14.79 17.97
CA GLU A 72 -2.92 15.59 17.59
C GLU A 72 -4.06 15.27 18.55
N ARG A 73 -4.21 16.12 19.57
CA ARG A 73 -5.41 16.15 20.42
C ARG A 73 -6.54 16.80 19.61
N PRO A 74 -7.74 16.22 19.54
CA PRO A 74 -8.89 16.91 18.99
C PRO A 74 -9.42 17.86 20.07
N GLU A 75 -9.08 19.15 20.00
CA GLU A 75 -9.80 20.16 20.77
C GLU A 75 -10.99 20.67 19.96
N GLY A 76 -12.18 20.67 20.59
CA GLY A 76 -13.36 21.30 20.02
C GLY A 76 -14.71 20.80 20.50
N THR A 77 -14.87 20.43 21.79
CA THR A 77 -16.21 20.43 22.41
C THR A 77 -16.16 21.05 23.81
N ALA A 78 -17.22 21.82 24.11
CA ALA A 78 -17.55 22.57 25.34
C ALA A 78 -16.89 23.97 25.44
N ALA A 79 -17.61 25.08 25.21
CA ALA A 79 -18.75 25.67 25.94
C ALA A 79 -18.29 26.58 27.11
N TRP A 80 -18.65 27.87 26.95
CA TRP A 80 -18.54 29.05 27.83
C TRP A 80 -17.16 29.70 27.91
#